data_AF-O83966-F1
#
_entry.id   AF-O83966-F1
#
_cell.length_a   1.000
_cell.length_b   1.000
_cell.length_c   1.000
_cell.angle_alpha   90.00
_cell.angle_beta   90.00
_cell.angle_gamma   90.00
#
_symmetry.space_group_name_H-M   'P 1'
#
loop_
_entity.id
_entity.type
_entity.pdbx_description
1 polymer ?
#
loop_
_entity_poly.entity_id
_entity_poly.type
_entity_poly.pdbx_seq_one_letter_code
_entity_poly.pdbx_strand_id
1 'polypeptide(L)'
;MQSYEGGVWLTCDIMGVSLFLVREHVVMWDLHRALCAGLLSVLLYGGCSSARDFVHVMKTAGNEVALVHYALQGDCIVFGFRGEVSDVVARVYRAEGVVSEEMSDELLQSFTDEIPSALSRIAVPAAYQESVDAARERLSFFAVRFLQKPHVGQQVVLRGSAQDVAHQKHDFVLPFEGINTQPARLEISEVRPLYGNKRSEFVELLVVESGNLLGITITNVGGKGNRCDYHFPAAQVRVGERVVLHWRKQDPASCDELSAETVSAGSQACARARDFWGQERSIPGRNPNAIVVKESANGKIQDALLFFNTHVKKGKAPTFRWAFPEIEAASRLALEQGAWLSTHEHFPLRESHFFQCDLTPAKSIALKRKRGAGRSAADCFVLKKATMGLPNQ
;
A
#
# COMPACT_ATOMS: atom_id res chain seq x y z
N MET A 1 -3.53 -27.90 -30.62
CA MET A 1 -3.40 -26.71 -31.47
C MET A 1 -4.77 -26.02 -31.47
N GLN A 2 -5.08 -25.20 -30.47
CA GLN A 2 -6.36 -24.50 -30.41
C GLN A 2 -6.16 -23.11 -31.01
N SER A 3 -6.72 -22.91 -32.20
CA SER A 3 -6.83 -21.61 -32.85
C SER A 3 -7.80 -20.76 -32.05
N TYR A 4 -7.28 -19.78 -31.30
CA TYR A 4 -8.11 -18.69 -30.79
C TYR A 4 -8.35 -17.71 -31.93
N GLU A 5 -9.53 -17.82 -32.55
CA GLU A 5 -10.01 -16.84 -33.50
C GLU A 5 -10.19 -15.49 -32.78
N GLY A 6 -9.40 -14.49 -33.17
CA GLY A 6 -9.81 -13.08 -33.08
C GLY A 6 -9.38 -12.24 -31.87
N GLY A 7 -8.40 -12.65 -31.07
CA GLY A 7 -7.82 -11.82 -29.99
C GLY A 7 -6.48 -11.16 -30.36
N VAL A 8 -6.19 -9.97 -29.80
CA VAL A 8 -4.87 -9.32 -29.93
C VAL A 8 -4.17 -9.34 -28.58
N TRP A 9 -2.90 -9.76 -28.59
CA TRP A 9 -2.01 -9.62 -27.44
C TRP A 9 -1.41 -8.22 -27.43
N LEU A 10 -1.55 -7.52 -26.31
CA LEU A 10 -0.76 -6.31 -26.03
C LEU A 10 0.22 -6.65 -24.90
N THR A 11 1.51 -6.60 -25.24
CA THR A 11 2.62 -6.78 -24.31
C THR A 11 3.23 -5.42 -23.99
N CYS A 12 3.28 -5.05 -22.72
CA CYS A 12 4.01 -3.87 -22.27
C CYS A 12 5.38 -4.31 -21.71
N ASP A 13 6.45 -4.01 -22.43
CA ASP A 13 7.83 -4.43 -22.08
C ASP A 13 8.37 -3.81 -20.78
N ILE A 14 7.71 -2.78 -20.23
CA ILE A 14 8.17 -2.14 -19.00
C ILE A 14 7.94 -3.02 -17.76
N MET A 15 6.97 -3.94 -17.76
CA MET A 15 6.67 -4.79 -16.59
C MET A 15 6.34 -6.26 -16.88
N GLY A 16 6.47 -6.75 -18.12
CA GLY A 16 6.21 -8.17 -18.43
C GLY A 16 4.76 -8.60 -18.22
N VAL A 17 3.81 -7.65 -18.22
CA VAL A 17 2.37 -7.94 -18.16
C VAL A 17 1.85 -8.13 -19.59
N SER A 18 1.26 -9.31 -19.84
CA SER A 18 0.60 -9.63 -21.10
C SER A 18 -0.91 -9.62 -20.89
N LEU A 19 -1.64 -8.82 -21.67
CA LEU A 19 -3.10 -8.76 -21.62
C LEU A 19 -3.70 -9.39 -22.89
N PHE A 20 -4.70 -10.25 -22.71
CA PHE A 20 -5.47 -10.88 -23.79
C PHE A 20 -6.84 -10.23 -23.88
N LEU A 21 -7.14 -9.54 -24.99
CA LEU A 21 -8.42 -8.86 -25.19
C LEU A 21 -9.30 -9.64 -26.17
N VAL A 22 -10.54 -9.91 -25.75
CA VAL A 22 -11.59 -10.54 -26.56
C VAL A 22 -12.39 -9.44 -27.24
N ARG A 23 -12.61 -9.61 -28.55
CA ARG A 23 -13.17 -8.59 -29.43
C ARG A 23 -14.70 -8.47 -29.26
N GLU A 24 -15.16 -7.64 -28.32
CA GLU A 24 -16.48 -7.01 -28.45
C GLU A 24 -16.31 -5.49 -28.40
N HIS A 25 -16.44 -4.86 -29.58
CA HIS A 25 -16.78 -3.46 -29.82
C HIS A 25 -16.16 -2.34 -28.95
N VAL A 26 -14.99 -2.54 -28.33
CA VAL A 26 -14.21 -1.43 -27.76
C VAL A 26 -13.36 -0.82 -28.87
N VAL A 27 -13.61 0.45 -29.18
CA VAL A 27 -12.77 1.25 -30.07
C VAL A 27 -11.37 1.28 -29.47
N MET A 28 -10.45 0.56 -30.11
CA MET A 28 -9.09 0.28 -29.64
C MET A 28 -8.27 1.54 -29.28
N TRP A 29 -8.69 2.71 -29.78
CA TRP A 29 -8.08 4.01 -29.51
C TRP A 29 -8.38 4.56 -28.10
N ASP A 30 -9.54 4.28 -27.52
CA ASP A 30 -9.90 4.81 -26.19
C ASP A 30 -9.20 4.06 -25.05
N LEU A 31 -8.96 2.75 -25.23
CA LEU A 31 -8.32 1.92 -24.20
C LEU A 31 -6.83 2.26 -24.02
N HIS A 32 -6.13 2.57 -25.11
CA HIS A 32 -4.72 2.99 -25.04
C HIS A 32 -4.59 4.33 -24.28
N ARG A 33 -5.54 5.25 -24.45
CA ARG A 33 -5.58 6.51 -23.70
C ARG A 33 -5.91 6.32 -22.23
N ALA A 34 -6.88 5.47 -21.90
CA ALA A 34 -7.21 5.14 -20.53
C ALA A 34 -6.01 4.50 -19.80
N LEU A 35 -5.30 3.57 -20.47
CA LEU A 35 -4.09 2.96 -19.95
C LEU A 35 -2.95 3.98 -19.77
N CYS A 36 -2.71 4.86 -20.75
CA CYS A 36 -1.70 5.91 -20.64
C CYS A 36 -2.02 6.93 -19.53
N ALA A 37 -3.28 7.33 -19.37
CA ALA A 37 -3.71 8.25 -18.32
C ALA A 37 -3.62 7.59 -16.93
N GLY A 38 -4.01 6.32 -16.82
CA GLY A 38 -3.85 5.52 -15.60
C GLY A 38 -2.38 5.36 -15.20
N LEU A 39 -1.52 4.98 -16.14
CA LEU A 39 -0.08 4.80 -15.89
C LEU A 39 0.66 6.12 -15.61
N LEU A 40 0.31 7.21 -16.30
CA LEU A 40 0.96 8.52 -16.08
C LEU A 40 0.57 9.13 -14.72
N SER A 41 -0.68 8.93 -14.28
CA SER A 41 -1.12 9.39 -12.95
C SER A 41 -0.40 8.67 -11.80
N VAL A 42 -0.09 7.38 -11.98
CA VAL A 42 0.70 6.60 -11.00
C VAL A 42 2.16 7.06 -10.94
N LEU A 43 2.72 7.53 -12.05
CA LEU A 43 4.14 7.93 -12.14
C LEU A 43 4.42 9.34 -11.62
N LEU A 44 3.49 10.30 -11.78
CA LEU A 44 3.75 11.71 -11.43
C LEU A 44 3.30 12.10 -10.02
N TYR A 45 2.30 11.43 -9.45
CA TYR A 45 1.73 11.81 -8.17
C TYR A 45 1.51 10.57 -7.31
N GLY A 46 2.52 10.27 -6.47
CA GLY A 46 2.44 9.21 -5.48
C GLY A 46 1.14 9.32 -4.68
N GLY A 47 0.31 8.28 -4.78
CA GLY A 47 -0.88 8.12 -3.94
C GLY A 47 -2.23 8.19 -4.65
N CYS A 48 -2.30 8.19 -5.99
CA CYS A 48 -3.59 7.92 -6.63
C CYS A 48 -3.93 6.44 -6.40
N SER A 49 -4.85 6.15 -5.47
CA SER A 49 -5.55 4.87 -5.47
C SER A 49 -6.19 4.77 -6.85
N SER A 50 -5.61 3.97 -7.73
CA SER A 50 -6.22 3.63 -9.00
C SER A 50 -7.50 2.89 -8.66
N ALA A 51 -8.60 3.63 -8.54
CA ALA A 51 -9.92 3.04 -8.61
C ALA A 51 -9.96 2.36 -9.98
N ARG A 52 -9.94 1.02 -9.94
CA ARG A 52 -10.14 0.20 -11.13
C ARG A 52 -11.51 0.58 -11.68
N ASP A 53 -11.60 0.72 -13.00
CA ASP A 53 -12.77 1.15 -13.76
C ASP A 53 -14.12 0.66 -13.19
N PHE A 54 -14.80 1.49 -12.40
CA PHE A 54 -16.21 1.31 -12.05
C PHE A 54 -16.89 2.66 -11.86
N VAL A 55 -17.00 3.38 -12.97
CA VAL A 55 -18.03 4.39 -13.09
C VAL A 55 -19.34 3.62 -13.25
N HIS A 56 -20.33 3.80 -12.37
CA HIS A 56 -21.72 3.74 -12.82
C HIS A 56 -21.84 4.83 -13.88
N VAL A 57 -21.45 4.51 -15.12
CA VAL A 57 -21.55 5.46 -16.22
C VAL A 57 -23.04 5.70 -16.33
N MET A 58 -23.44 6.91 -15.97
CA MET A 58 -24.74 7.48 -16.29
C MET A 58 -24.85 7.52 -17.82
N LYS A 59 -25.08 6.36 -18.44
CA LYS A 59 -25.32 6.21 -19.88
C LYS A 59 -26.79 6.45 -20.12
N THR A 60 -27.21 7.72 -20.19
CA THR A 60 -28.45 8.06 -20.89
C THR A 60 -28.14 8.37 -22.35
N ALA A 61 -28.88 7.70 -23.24
CA ALA A 61 -28.68 7.74 -24.67
C ALA A 61 -28.67 9.18 -25.23
N GLY A 62 -27.59 9.56 -25.91
CA GLY A 62 -27.56 10.67 -26.87
C GLY A 62 -27.00 12.02 -26.41
N ASN A 63 -26.75 12.23 -25.10
CA ASN A 63 -26.09 13.44 -24.56
C ASN A 63 -25.39 13.11 -23.23
N GLU A 64 -24.52 12.11 -23.28
CA GLU A 64 -24.01 11.35 -22.14
C GLU A 64 -23.28 12.24 -21.11
N VAL A 65 -23.96 12.58 -20.02
CA VAL A 65 -23.29 13.08 -18.81
C VAL A 65 -22.68 11.87 -18.12
N ALA A 66 -21.36 11.76 -18.13
CA ALA A 66 -20.65 10.65 -17.50
C ALA A 66 -19.75 11.18 -16.39
N LEU A 67 -19.75 10.52 -15.22
CA LEU A 67 -18.71 10.77 -14.23
C LEU A 67 -17.37 10.26 -14.79
N VAL A 68 -16.38 11.15 -14.92
CA VAL A 68 -15.09 10.86 -15.57
C VAL A 68 -13.90 10.92 -14.64
N HIS A 69 -14.09 11.47 -13.44
CA HIS A 69 -13.04 11.58 -12.45
C HIS A 69 -13.64 11.57 -11.06
N TYR A 70 -12.97 10.89 -10.14
CA TYR A 70 -13.13 11.08 -8.71
C TYR A 70 -11.84 10.72 -7.99
N ALA A 71 -11.47 11.51 -6.98
CA ALA A 71 -10.30 11.25 -6.15
C ALA A 71 -10.46 11.95 -4.80
N LEU A 72 -9.96 11.31 -3.75
CA LEU A 72 -9.76 11.98 -2.47
C LEU A 72 -8.37 12.64 -2.48
N GLN A 73 -8.34 13.97 -2.35
CA GLN A 73 -7.14 14.80 -2.42
C GLN A 73 -7.03 15.63 -1.15
N GLY A 74 -6.14 15.23 -0.24
CA GLY A 74 -5.95 15.93 1.02
C GLY A 74 -7.23 15.96 1.85
N ASP A 75 -7.89 17.12 1.94
CA ASP A 75 -9.14 17.34 2.69
C ASP A 75 -10.39 17.48 1.80
N CYS A 76 -10.29 17.18 0.51
CA CYS A 76 -11.37 17.34 -0.44
C CYS A 76 -11.57 16.09 -1.29
N ILE A 77 -12.82 15.72 -1.54
CA ILE A 77 -13.15 14.82 -2.65
C ILE A 77 -13.33 15.68 -3.89
N VAL A 78 -12.56 15.41 -4.93
CA VAL A 78 -12.70 16.03 -6.24
C VAL A 78 -13.40 15.05 -7.16
N PHE A 79 -14.41 15.51 -7.90
CA PHE A 79 -15.09 14.70 -8.89
C PHE A 79 -15.51 15.54 -10.09
N GLY A 80 -15.66 14.91 -11.25
CA GLY A 80 -15.94 15.61 -12.49
C GLY A 80 -16.79 14.80 -13.45
N PHE A 81 -17.60 15.52 -14.22
CA PHE A 81 -18.44 14.97 -15.26
C PHE A 81 -17.97 15.44 -16.64
N ARG A 82 -18.08 14.54 -17.63
CA ARG A 82 -18.19 14.92 -19.04
C ARG A 82 -19.59 15.48 -19.25
N GLY A 83 -19.67 16.65 -19.88
CA GLY A 83 -20.90 17.41 -20.06
C GLY A 83 -21.06 18.57 -19.07
N GLU A 84 -22.02 19.45 -19.39
CA GLU A 84 -22.50 20.46 -18.45
C GLU A 84 -23.55 19.82 -17.55
N VAL A 85 -23.43 20.08 -16.25
CA VAL A 85 -24.41 19.64 -15.24
C VAL A 85 -24.85 20.81 -14.37
N SER A 86 -26.11 20.76 -13.92
CA SER A 86 -26.71 21.71 -12.98
C SER A 86 -27.26 21.00 -11.75
N ASP A 87 -27.71 21.78 -10.75
CA ASP A 87 -28.34 21.28 -9.52
C ASP A 87 -27.57 20.16 -8.82
N VAL A 88 -26.23 20.28 -8.81
CA VAL A 88 -25.36 19.30 -8.19
C VAL A 88 -25.51 19.36 -6.68
N VAL A 89 -25.85 18.21 -6.10
CA VAL A 89 -25.89 17.98 -4.65
C VAL A 89 -24.91 16.87 -4.35
N ALA A 90 -24.11 17.04 -3.30
CA ALA A 90 -23.16 16.02 -2.86
C ALA A 90 -23.00 16.11 -1.34
N ARG A 91 -23.14 14.98 -0.66
CA ARG A 91 -23.05 14.84 0.80
C ARG A 91 -22.22 13.63 1.15
N VAL A 92 -21.47 13.70 2.25
CA VAL A 92 -20.59 12.62 2.67
C VAL A 92 -21.14 11.95 3.91
N TYR A 93 -21.13 10.63 3.93
CA TYR A 93 -21.62 9.82 5.03
C TYR A 93 -20.52 8.90 5.54
N ARG A 94 -20.47 8.66 6.85
CA ARG A 94 -19.68 7.56 7.40
C ARG A 94 -20.36 6.26 7.06
N ALA A 95 -19.55 5.28 6.66
CA ALA A 95 -20.01 3.92 6.46
C ALA A 95 -19.47 3.01 7.55
N GLU A 96 -20.35 2.18 8.10
CA GLU A 96 -19.95 1.09 8.98
C GLU A 96 -19.67 -0.15 8.12
N GLY A 97 -18.45 -0.69 8.22
CA GLY A 97 -18.00 -1.83 7.43
C GLY A 97 -17.35 -1.45 6.10
N VAL A 98 -17.02 -2.48 5.32
CA VAL A 98 -16.34 -2.29 4.02
C VAL A 98 -17.37 -1.81 3.00
N VAL A 99 -17.10 -0.65 2.43
CA VAL A 99 -17.86 -0.11 1.32
C VAL A 99 -17.21 -0.63 0.04
N SER A 100 -17.99 -1.35 -0.76
CA SER A 100 -17.61 -1.71 -2.14
C SER A 100 -18.55 -0.99 -3.11
N GLU A 101 -18.33 -1.17 -4.41
CA GLU A 101 -19.24 -0.62 -5.42
C GLU A 101 -20.47 -1.53 -5.64
N GLU A 102 -20.48 -2.74 -5.08
CA GLU A 102 -21.57 -3.73 -5.19
C GLU A 102 -22.62 -3.60 -4.05
N MET A 103 -22.75 -2.42 -3.44
CA MET A 103 -23.72 -2.24 -2.34
C MET A 103 -25.15 -2.28 -2.86
N SER A 104 -26.05 -2.87 -2.07
CA SER A 104 -27.48 -2.79 -2.36
C SER A 104 -28.03 -1.38 -2.06
N ASP A 105 -29.11 -1.01 -2.73
CA ASP A 105 -29.81 0.25 -2.48
C ASP A 105 -30.25 0.39 -1.01
N GLU A 106 -30.60 -0.72 -0.35
CA GLU A 106 -30.95 -0.71 1.07
C GLU A 106 -29.75 -0.33 1.96
N LEU A 107 -28.56 -0.87 1.65
CA LEU A 107 -27.34 -0.54 2.40
C LEU A 107 -26.94 0.92 2.18
N LEU A 108 -27.10 1.44 0.96
CA LEU A 108 -26.86 2.86 0.65
C LEU A 108 -27.84 3.80 1.38
N GLN A 109 -29.08 3.36 1.57
CA GLN A 109 -30.08 4.10 2.35
C GLN A 109 -29.84 4.04 3.86
N SER A 110 -29.06 3.07 4.34
CA SER A 110 -28.78 2.91 5.78
C SER A 110 -27.77 3.92 6.33
N PHE A 111 -27.00 4.59 5.47
CA PHE A 111 -26.00 5.57 5.89
C PHE A 111 -26.65 6.88 6.32
N THR A 112 -26.82 7.05 7.63
CA THR A 112 -27.44 8.25 8.21
C THR A 112 -26.46 9.21 8.87
N ASP A 113 -25.22 8.78 9.13
CA ASP A 113 -24.22 9.59 9.84
C ASP A 113 -23.46 10.51 8.85
N GLU A 114 -24.02 11.69 8.61
CA GLU A 114 -23.46 12.69 7.69
C GLU A 114 -22.21 13.37 8.28
N ILE A 115 -21.16 13.46 7.48
CA ILE A 115 -19.95 14.23 7.77
C ILE A 115 -20.15 15.66 7.25
N PRO A 116 -20.04 16.69 8.12
CA PRO A 116 -20.10 18.08 7.70
C PRO A 116 -19.11 18.37 6.57
N SER A 117 -19.63 18.85 5.44
CA SER A 117 -18.86 19.14 4.23
C SER A 117 -19.47 20.29 3.44
N ALA A 118 -18.68 20.89 2.55
CA ALA A 118 -19.09 21.99 1.70
C ALA A 118 -18.77 21.68 0.23
N LEU A 119 -19.79 21.76 -0.62
CA LEU A 119 -19.70 21.57 -2.06
C LEU A 119 -19.38 22.91 -2.75
N SER A 120 -18.45 22.89 -3.70
CA SER A 120 -18.18 24.01 -4.60
C SER A 120 -17.87 23.53 -6.01
N ARG A 121 -18.18 24.36 -7.01
CA ARG A 121 -17.69 24.17 -8.39
C ARG A 121 -16.25 24.64 -8.47
N ILE A 122 -15.41 23.92 -9.19
CA ILE A 122 -13.99 24.24 -9.38
C ILE A 122 -13.61 24.24 -10.86
N ALA A 123 -12.44 24.79 -11.16
CA ALA A 123 -11.81 24.64 -12.47
C ALA A 123 -11.38 23.18 -12.70
N VAL A 124 -11.25 22.78 -13.97
CA VAL A 124 -10.73 21.45 -14.34
C VAL A 124 -9.32 21.28 -13.74
N PRO A 125 -9.07 20.24 -12.93
CA PRO A 125 -7.74 19.98 -12.38
C PRO A 125 -6.71 19.78 -13.50
N ALA A 126 -5.51 20.35 -13.33
CA ALA A 126 -4.43 20.25 -14.33
C ALA A 126 -4.12 18.79 -14.72
N ALA A 127 -4.13 17.88 -13.74
CA ALA A 127 -3.92 16.45 -13.96
C ALA A 127 -4.95 15.79 -14.90
N TYR A 128 -6.16 16.35 -14.99
CA TYR A 128 -7.20 15.87 -15.92
C TYR A 128 -7.16 16.63 -17.26
N GLN A 129 -6.68 17.87 -17.27
CA GLN A 129 -6.49 18.64 -18.49
C GLN A 129 -5.50 17.96 -19.45
N GLU A 130 -4.51 17.24 -18.92
CA GLU A 130 -3.51 16.52 -19.71
C GLU A 130 -4.04 15.22 -20.35
N SER A 131 -5.14 14.64 -19.84
CA SER A 131 -5.67 13.36 -20.31
C SER A 131 -6.78 13.49 -21.35
N VAL A 132 -7.33 14.69 -21.55
CA VAL A 132 -8.47 14.93 -22.43
C VAL A 132 -8.14 16.02 -23.45
N ASP A 133 -8.72 15.91 -24.66
CA ASP A 133 -8.79 17.05 -25.58
C ASP A 133 -9.82 18.05 -25.04
N ALA A 134 -9.45 18.73 -23.95
CA ALA A 134 -10.32 19.64 -23.20
C ALA A 134 -10.84 20.82 -24.06
N ALA A 135 -10.26 21.03 -25.25
CA ALA A 135 -10.77 22.00 -26.21
C ALA A 135 -12.08 21.53 -26.89
N ARG A 136 -12.39 20.22 -26.87
CA ARG A 136 -13.57 19.64 -27.52
C ARG A 136 -14.66 19.16 -26.57
N GLU A 137 -14.30 18.81 -25.34
CA GLU A 137 -15.25 18.29 -24.35
C GLU A 137 -15.65 19.37 -23.33
N ARG A 138 -16.96 19.53 -23.09
CA ARG A 138 -17.44 20.30 -21.94
C ARG A 138 -17.24 19.46 -20.69
N LEU A 139 -16.68 20.06 -19.64
CA LEU A 139 -16.36 19.37 -18.39
C LEU A 139 -16.89 20.19 -17.21
N SER A 140 -17.46 19.51 -16.22
CA SER A 140 -17.93 20.13 -14.98
C SER A 140 -17.27 19.46 -13.78
N PHE A 141 -16.47 20.21 -13.04
CA PHE A 141 -15.75 19.71 -11.87
C PHE A 141 -16.23 20.35 -10.57
N PHE A 142 -16.21 19.54 -9.53
CA PHE A 142 -16.67 19.90 -8.20
C PHE A 142 -15.69 19.41 -7.14
N ALA A 143 -15.66 20.12 -6.03
CA ALA A 143 -14.94 19.73 -4.83
C ALA A 143 -15.90 19.69 -3.64
N VAL A 144 -15.81 18.63 -2.86
CA VAL A 144 -16.47 18.50 -1.56
C VAL A 144 -15.39 18.57 -0.50
N ARG A 145 -15.30 19.73 0.16
CA ARG A 145 -14.34 19.96 1.25
C ARG A 145 -14.92 19.45 2.56
N PHE A 146 -14.16 18.64 3.28
CA PHE A 146 -14.53 18.24 4.63
C PHE A 146 -14.43 19.42 5.61
N LEU A 147 -15.51 19.72 6.32
CA LEU A 147 -15.49 20.63 7.48
C LEU A 147 -15.04 19.87 8.74
N GLN A 148 -15.33 18.56 8.78
CA GLN A 148 -14.78 17.62 9.74
C GLN A 148 -14.06 16.51 8.98
N LYS A 149 -12.75 16.37 9.18
CA LYS A 149 -11.96 15.32 8.50
C LYS A 149 -12.41 13.92 8.96
N PRO A 150 -12.58 12.97 8.03
CA PRO A 150 -12.71 11.56 8.39
C PRO A 150 -11.48 11.09 9.17
N HIS A 151 -11.66 10.11 10.05
CA HIS A 151 -10.52 9.43 10.66
C HIS A 151 -9.71 8.67 9.61
N VAL A 152 -8.41 8.50 9.83
CA VAL A 152 -7.57 7.68 8.96
C VAL A 152 -8.12 6.26 8.91
N GLY A 153 -8.34 5.73 7.70
CA GLY A 153 -8.94 4.42 7.48
C GLY A 153 -10.46 4.36 7.60
N GLN A 154 -11.12 5.47 7.93
CA GLN A 154 -12.57 5.52 8.02
C GLN A 154 -13.18 5.40 6.63
N GLN A 155 -14.07 4.43 6.46
CA GLN A 155 -14.86 4.25 5.25
C GLN A 155 -15.90 5.37 5.19
N VAL A 156 -15.93 6.07 4.06
CA VAL A 156 -16.89 7.15 3.79
C VAL A 156 -17.46 7.01 2.40
N VAL A 157 -18.69 7.48 2.23
CA VAL A 157 -19.41 7.43 0.96
C VAL A 157 -19.80 8.85 0.58
N LEU A 158 -19.39 9.29 -0.60
CA LEU A 158 -19.97 10.48 -1.22
C LEU A 158 -21.23 10.07 -1.97
N ARG A 159 -22.38 10.57 -1.55
CA ARG A 159 -23.65 10.43 -2.27
C ARG A 159 -24.01 11.77 -2.88
N GLY A 160 -24.45 11.75 -4.12
CA GLY A 160 -24.93 12.96 -4.76
C GLY A 160 -25.84 12.72 -5.93
N SER A 161 -26.24 13.82 -6.54
CA SER A 161 -27.01 13.85 -7.76
C SER A 161 -26.65 15.04 -8.62
N ALA A 162 -26.74 14.90 -9.92
CA ALA A 162 -26.54 15.98 -10.89
C ALA A 162 -27.65 15.94 -11.95
N GLN A 163 -28.06 17.11 -12.45
CA GLN A 163 -28.95 17.21 -13.59
C GLN A 163 -28.16 17.43 -14.88
N ASP A 164 -28.52 16.71 -15.94
CA ASP A 164 -28.01 16.99 -17.28
C ASP A 164 -28.75 18.16 -17.95
N VAL A 165 -28.32 18.52 -19.16
CA VAL A 165 -28.93 19.57 -19.98
C VAL A 165 -30.37 19.27 -20.41
N ALA A 166 -30.82 18.01 -20.27
CA ALA A 166 -32.20 17.58 -20.50
C ALA A 166 -33.03 17.56 -19.20
N HIS A 167 -32.48 18.10 -18.10
CA HIS A 167 -33.07 18.11 -16.76
C HIS A 167 -33.32 16.70 -16.18
N GLN A 168 -32.66 15.67 -16.71
CA GLN A 168 -32.71 14.35 -16.10
C GLN A 168 -31.77 14.33 -14.91
N LYS A 169 -32.29 13.88 -13.77
CA LYS A 169 -31.53 13.73 -12.55
C LYS A 169 -30.82 12.37 -12.55
N HIS A 170 -29.53 12.39 -12.28
CA HIS A 170 -28.69 11.21 -12.17
C HIS A 170 -28.04 11.16 -10.80
N ASP A 171 -28.21 10.04 -10.10
CA ASP A 171 -27.64 9.82 -8.78
C ASP A 171 -26.28 9.11 -8.90
N PHE A 172 -25.35 9.41 -7.99
CA PHE A 172 -24.04 8.77 -7.92
C PHE A 172 -23.65 8.48 -6.47
N VAL A 173 -22.84 7.43 -6.31
CA VAL A 173 -22.30 6.98 -5.03
C VAL A 173 -20.84 6.61 -5.24
N LEU A 174 -19.95 7.18 -4.44
CA LEU A 174 -18.50 6.99 -4.56
C LEU A 174 -17.89 6.59 -3.21
N PRO A 175 -17.25 5.41 -3.12
CA PRO A 175 -16.61 4.95 -1.90
C PRO A 175 -15.22 5.59 -1.73
N PHE A 176 -14.87 5.96 -0.50
CA PHE A 176 -13.54 6.43 -0.14
C PHE A 176 -13.13 5.92 1.24
N GLU A 177 -11.83 5.97 1.49
CA GLU A 177 -11.23 5.71 2.81
C GLU A 177 -10.43 6.93 3.25
N GLY A 178 -10.55 7.32 4.52
CA GLY A 178 -9.81 8.43 5.08
C GLY A 178 -8.29 8.28 4.89
N ILE A 179 -7.66 9.24 4.21
CA ILE A 179 -6.24 9.20 3.88
C ILE A 179 -5.36 9.36 5.13
N ASN A 180 -4.28 8.59 5.18
CA ASN A 180 -3.20 8.84 6.11
C ASN A 180 -2.33 10.02 5.66
N THR A 181 -2.57 11.21 6.20
CA THR A 181 -1.77 12.41 5.90
C THR A 181 -0.53 12.56 6.78
N GLN A 182 -0.34 11.69 7.77
CA GLN A 182 0.78 11.71 8.70
C GLN A 182 1.27 10.28 8.95
N PRO A 183 1.90 9.64 7.95
CA PRO A 183 2.45 8.30 8.13
C PRO A 183 3.53 8.30 9.22
N ALA A 184 3.50 7.32 10.10
CA ALA A 184 4.58 7.12 11.06
C ALA A 184 5.89 6.79 10.33
N ARG A 185 7.03 7.17 10.91
CA ARG A 185 8.35 6.71 10.44
C ARG A 185 8.85 5.59 11.33
N LEU A 186 9.20 4.46 10.73
CA LEU A 186 9.59 3.23 11.40
C LEU A 186 11.03 2.83 11.03
N GLU A 187 11.78 2.34 12.01
CA GLU A 187 13.11 1.73 11.80
C GLU A 187 13.10 0.29 12.30
N ILE A 188 13.70 -0.63 11.53
CA ILE A 188 13.84 -2.04 11.92
C ILE A 188 14.82 -2.12 13.09
N SER A 189 14.31 -2.53 14.26
CA SER A 189 15.13 -2.70 15.46
C SER A 189 15.56 -4.15 15.68
N GLU A 190 14.71 -5.13 15.35
CA GLU A 190 15.02 -6.54 15.52
C GLU A 190 14.21 -7.43 14.57
N VAL A 191 14.84 -8.46 13.99
CA VAL A 191 14.19 -9.42 13.11
C VAL A 191 14.60 -10.84 13.49
N ARG A 192 13.61 -11.71 13.72
CA ARG A 192 13.82 -13.16 13.71
C ARG A 192 13.14 -13.72 12.46
N PRO A 193 13.88 -14.07 11.40
CA PRO A 193 13.26 -14.50 10.15
C PRO A 193 13.14 -16.04 10.05
N LEU A 194 13.56 -16.80 11.07
CA LEU A 194 13.48 -18.28 11.08
C LEU A 194 12.58 -18.78 12.20
N TYR A 195 11.59 -19.58 11.83
CA TYR A 195 10.75 -20.32 12.78
C TYR A 195 11.55 -21.37 13.55
N GLY A 196 11.20 -21.55 14.81
CA GLY A 196 11.66 -22.67 15.63
C GLY A 196 10.57 -23.20 16.53
N ASN A 197 10.86 -24.29 17.26
CA ASN A 197 9.93 -24.84 18.24
C ASN A 197 9.53 -23.77 19.27
N LYS A 198 8.23 -23.40 19.30
CA LYS A 198 7.66 -22.32 20.14
C LYS A 198 8.32 -20.95 19.95
N ARG A 199 8.89 -20.68 18.78
CA ARG A 199 9.55 -19.40 18.45
C ARG A 199 9.08 -18.92 17.08
N SER A 200 8.14 -17.98 17.09
CA SER A 200 7.65 -17.35 15.87
C SER A 200 8.69 -16.42 15.25
N GLU A 201 8.64 -16.31 13.93
CA GLU A 201 9.27 -15.20 13.22
C GLU A 201 8.59 -13.88 13.53
N PHE A 202 9.38 -12.82 13.64
CA PHE A 202 8.85 -11.48 13.85
C PHE A 202 9.76 -10.41 13.25
N VAL A 203 9.16 -9.25 13.02
CA VAL A 203 9.84 -7.98 12.72
C VAL A 203 9.43 -6.98 13.78
N GLU A 204 10.40 -6.45 14.49
CA GLU A 204 10.23 -5.38 15.46
C GLU A 204 10.70 -4.06 14.85
N LEU A 205 9.89 -3.04 15.06
CA LEU A 205 10.07 -1.69 14.57
C LEU A 205 10.07 -0.71 15.74
N LEU A 206 10.96 0.27 15.69
CA LEU A 206 10.93 1.44 16.54
C LEU A 206 10.23 2.58 15.79
N VAL A 207 9.26 3.22 16.43
CA VAL A 207 8.63 4.43 15.92
C VAL A 207 9.58 5.60 16.19
N VAL A 208 10.12 6.18 15.13
CA VAL A 208 11.05 7.31 15.20
C VAL A 208 10.37 8.65 14.89
N GLU A 209 9.20 8.62 14.26
CA GLU A 209 8.30 9.77 14.10
C GLU A 209 6.86 9.32 14.32
N SER A 210 6.13 10.03 15.19
CA SER A 210 4.73 9.73 15.50
C SER A 210 3.84 9.87 14.26
N GLY A 211 2.84 9.00 14.15
CA GLY A 211 1.93 9.02 13.00
C GLY A 211 0.98 7.84 13.01
N ASN A 212 0.27 7.66 11.91
CA ASN A 212 -0.60 6.51 11.70
C ASN A 212 0.11 5.44 10.85
N LEU A 213 -0.15 4.17 11.13
CA LEU A 213 0.46 3.04 10.42
C LEU A 213 -0.24 2.72 9.08
N LEU A 214 -1.46 3.20 8.83
CA LEU A 214 -2.20 2.89 7.60
C LEU A 214 -1.39 3.25 6.35
N GLY A 215 -1.35 2.34 5.38
CA GLY A 215 -0.59 2.52 4.14
C GLY A 215 0.90 2.19 4.27
N ILE A 216 1.41 1.91 5.48
CA ILE A 216 2.73 1.32 5.66
C ILE A 216 2.64 -0.20 5.49
N THR A 217 3.63 -0.79 4.83
CA THR A 217 3.69 -2.22 4.57
C THR A 217 5.06 -2.78 4.92
N ILE A 218 5.06 -3.94 5.57
CA ILE A 218 6.27 -4.74 5.79
C ILE A 218 6.28 -5.86 4.76
N THR A 219 7.30 -5.91 3.93
CA THR A 219 7.51 -6.94 2.91
C THR A 219 8.67 -7.82 3.30
N ASN A 220 8.44 -9.13 3.42
CA ASN A 220 9.52 -10.11 3.30
C ASN A 220 9.68 -10.48 1.82
N VAL A 221 10.70 -9.92 1.17
CA VAL A 221 10.92 -10.03 -0.28
C VAL A 221 11.21 -11.48 -0.68
N GLY A 222 11.75 -12.26 0.25
CA GLY A 222 12.00 -13.68 0.08
C GLY A 222 10.74 -14.53 -0.07
N GLY A 223 9.56 -13.95 0.17
CA GLY A 223 8.26 -14.56 -0.03
C GLY A 223 8.05 -15.18 -1.42
N LYS A 224 7.13 -16.15 -1.51
CA LYS A 224 6.67 -16.69 -2.80
C LYS A 224 5.38 -15.96 -3.16
N GLY A 225 5.42 -15.17 -4.23
CA GLY A 225 4.29 -14.35 -4.69
C GLY A 225 3.99 -13.16 -3.78
N ASN A 226 2.88 -12.46 -4.02
CA ASN A 226 2.47 -11.24 -3.32
C ASN A 226 2.05 -11.45 -1.84
N ARG A 227 2.30 -12.63 -1.24
CA ARG A 227 1.69 -13.04 0.04
C ARG A 227 2.51 -12.70 1.28
N CYS A 228 3.71 -12.14 1.14
CA CYS A 228 4.55 -11.81 2.31
C CYS A 228 4.57 -10.31 2.61
N ASP A 229 3.55 -9.59 2.15
CA ASP A 229 3.29 -8.20 2.51
C ASP A 229 2.29 -8.18 3.66
N TYR A 230 2.64 -7.49 4.74
CA TYR A 230 1.70 -7.14 5.79
C TYR A 230 1.37 -5.65 5.68
N HIS A 231 0.12 -5.35 5.38
CA HIS A 231 -0.40 -3.99 5.33
C HIS A 231 -0.95 -3.62 6.70
N PHE A 232 -0.41 -2.56 7.30
CA PHE A 232 -0.90 -2.13 8.60
C PHE A 232 -2.33 -1.58 8.48
N PRO A 233 -3.22 -1.96 9.41
CA PRO A 233 -4.48 -1.26 9.61
C PRO A 233 -4.23 0.14 10.20
N ALA A 234 -5.27 0.97 10.21
CA ALA A 234 -5.21 2.27 10.87
C ALA A 234 -4.96 2.11 12.37
N ALA A 235 -3.79 2.60 12.81
CA ALA A 235 -3.38 2.57 14.20
C ALA A 235 -2.46 3.76 14.48
N GLN A 236 -2.81 4.58 15.47
CA GLN A 236 -2.00 5.72 15.86
C GLN A 236 -0.87 5.29 16.80
N VAL A 237 0.37 5.59 16.44
CA VAL A 237 1.57 5.28 17.24
C VAL A 237 2.34 6.53 17.62
N ARG A 238 3.11 6.46 18.70
CA ARG A 238 3.91 7.57 19.22
C ARG A 238 5.40 7.29 19.08
N VAL A 239 6.20 8.33 18.86
CA VAL A 239 7.66 8.23 18.88
C VAL A 239 8.15 7.52 20.15
N GLY A 240 9.11 6.61 19.99
CA GLY A 240 9.65 5.76 21.05
C GLY A 240 8.87 4.47 21.29
N GLU A 241 7.66 4.35 20.76
CA GLU A 241 6.87 3.11 20.81
C GLU A 241 7.51 2.01 19.96
N ARG A 242 7.28 0.75 20.35
CA ARG A 242 7.70 -0.43 19.60
C ARG A 242 6.49 -1.11 18.98
N VAL A 243 6.63 -1.49 17.72
CA VAL A 243 5.63 -2.24 16.96
C VAL A 243 6.23 -3.58 16.58
N VAL A 244 5.54 -4.68 16.87
CA VAL A 244 5.99 -6.04 16.54
C VAL A 244 5.00 -6.67 15.59
N LEU A 245 5.46 -7.03 14.40
CA LEU A 245 4.75 -7.93 13.51
C LEU A 245 5.20 -9.36 13.78
N HIS A 246 4.31 -10.19 14.32
CA HIS A 246 4.41 -11.65 14.29
C HIS A 246 3.94 -12.13 12.92
N TRP A 247 4.82 -12.70 12.12
CA TRP A 247 4.45 -13.07 10.76
C TRP A 247 3.36 -14.16 10.68
N ARG A 248 3.25 -14.97 11.72
CA ARG A 248 2.28 -16.06 11.79
C ARG A 248 1.34 -15.86 12.98
N LYS A 249 0.05 -16.03 12.73
CA LYS A 249 -0.96 -16.21 13.78
C LYS A 249 -0.97 -17.67 14.24
N GLN A 250 -0.52 -17.92 15.47
CA GLN A 250 -0.52 -19.27 16.08
C GLN A 250 -1.73 -19.51 16.96
N ASP A 251 -2.15 -18.47 17.68
CA ASP A 251 -3.25 -18.55 18.62
C ASP A 251 -4.49 -17.85 18.03
N PRO A 252 -5.68 -18.46 18.12
CA PRO A 252 -6.92 -17.82 17.66
C PRO A 252 -7.19 -16.46 18.33
N ALA A 253 -6.78 -16.34 19.60
CA ALA A 253 -6.92 -15.14 20.42
C ALA A 253 -5.93 -14.01 20.06
N SER A 254 -4.96 -14.27 19.17
CA SER A 254 -4.08 -13.22 18.65
C SER A 254 -4.87 -12.26 17.76
N CYS A 255 -4.83 -10.96 18.08
CA CYS A 255 -5.42 -9.90 17.27
C CYS A 255 -4.45 -8.72 17.15
N ASP A 256 -4.63 -7.93 16.09
CA ASP A 256 -3.87 -6.70 15.90
C ASP A 256 -4.27 -5.67 16.97
N GLU A 257 -3.29 -5.10 17.64
CA GLU A 257 -3.49 -4.11 18.70
C GLU A 257 -3.65 -2.71 18.10
N LEU A 258 -4.87 -2.34 17.71
CA LEU A 258 -5.13 -1.05 17.01
C LEU A 258 -5.04 0.17 17.94
N SER A 259 -5.29 -0.04 19.24
CA SER A 259 -5.21 0.96 20.30
C SER A 259 -4.32 0.48 21.44
N ALA A 260 -3.82 1.41 22.27
CA ALA A 260 -3.03 1.08 23.46
C ALA A 260 -3.82 0.28 24.53
N GLU A 261 -5.13 0.19 24.39
CA GLU A 261 -6.04 -0.54 25.26
C GLU A 261 -6.26 -1.98 24.79
N THR A 262 -6.01 -2.25 23.51
CA THR A 262 -6.12 -3.59 22.94
C THR A 262 -4.88 -4.37 23.29
N VAL A 263 -5.03 -5.47 24.03
CA VAL A 263 -3.92 -6.35 24.41
C VAL A 263 -4.18 -7.75 23.85
N SER A 264 -3.29 -8.21 22.99
CA SER A 264 -3.34 -9.54 22.37
C SER A 264 -3.00 -10.61 23.39
N ALA A 265 -3.84 -11.64 23.49
CA ALA A 265 -3.63 -12.77 24.40
C ALA A 265 -2.73 -13.88 23.80
N GLY A 266 -2.03 -13.61 22.69
CA GLY A 266 -1.19 -14.59 22.01
C GLY A 266 -0.01 -15.07 22.86
N SER A 267 0.35 -16.34 22.76
CA SER A 267 1.46 -16.96 23.50
C SER A 267 2.85 -16.39 23.18
N GLN A 268 2.95 -15.57 22.12
CA GLN A 268 4.15 -14.84 21.70
C GLN A 268 3.97 -13.32 21.77
N ALA A 269 2.83 -12.83 22.28
CA ALA A 269 2.59 -11.40 22.44
C ALA A 269 3.67 -10.75 23.32
N CYS A 270 4.04 -9.53 22.99
CA CYS A 270 5.01 -8.72 23.68
C CYS A 270 4.32 -7.61 24.47
N ALA A 271 4.17 -7.78 25.78
CA ALA A 271 3.58 -6.77 26.67
C ALA A 271 4.30 -5.39 26.72
N ARG A 272 5.41 -5.21 25.99
CA ARG A 272 6.19 -3.96 25.90
C ARG A 272 6.18 -3.34 24.49
N ALA A 273 5.42 -3.92 23.58
CA ALA A 273 5.26 -3.45 22.21
C ALA A 273 3.80 -3.59 21.79
N ARG A 274 3.45 -2.95 20.69
CA ARG A 274 2.16 -3.13 20.03
C ARG A 274 2.24 -4.32 19.08
N ASP A 275 1.46 -5.36 19.34
CA ASP A 275 1.52 -6.61 18.58
C ASP A 275 0.56 -6.62 17.37
N PHE A 276 1.08 -7.06 16.23
CA PHE A 276 0.36 -7.28 14.98
C PHE A 276 0.65 -8.68 14.45
N TRP A 277 -0.29 -9.28 13.73
CA TRP A 277 -0.29 -10.71 13.42
C TRP A 277 -0.59 -10.95 11.93
N GLY A 278 0.43 -11.41 11.22
CA GLY A 278 0.30 -11.91 9.87
C GLY A 278 -0.55 -13.18 9.81
N GLN A 279 -1.20 -13.38 8.66
CA GLN A 279 -2.06 -14.55 8.42
C GLN A 279 -1.28 -15.76 7.87
N GLU A 280 0.03 -15.64 7.70
CA GLU A 280 0.85 -16.66 7.07
C GLU A 280 1.08 -17.84 8.00
N ARG A 281 0.98 -19.05 7.45
CA ARG A 281 1.34 -20.28 8.17
C ARG A 281 2.83 -20.56 8.12
N SER A 282 3.51 -20.04 7.12
CA SER A 282 4.94 -20.20 6.91
C SER A 282 5.51 -19.12 6.03
N ILE A 283 6.70 -18.62 6.38
CA ILE A 283 7.42 -17.66 5.54
C ILE A 283 8.55 -18.37 4.81
N PRO A 284 8.73 -18.13 3.50
CA PRO A 284 9.87 -18.66 2.77
C PRO A 284 11.19 -18.09 3.29
N GLY A 285 12.12 -18.99 3.64
CA GLY A 285 13.48 -18.65 4.04
C GLY A 285 14.45 -18.57 2.86
N ARG A 286 14.19 -17.72 1.86
CA ARG A 286 15.17 -17.46 0.79
C ARG A 286 16.47 -16.88 1.37
N ASN A 287 17.58 -17.10 0.68
CA ASN A 287 18.90 -16.63 1.10
C ASN A 287 19.75 -16.28 -0.14
N PRO A 288 20.27 -15.05 -0.30
CA PRO A 288 20.07 -13.87 0.57
C PRO A 288 18.60 -13.46 0.66
N ASN A 289 18.28 -12.54 1.57
CA ASN A 289 16.94 -12.00 1.72
C ASN A 289 16.93 -10.52 2.12
N ALA A 290 15.78 -9.88 1.89
CA ALA A 290 15.50 -8.51 2.26
C ALA A 290 14.15 -8.41 3.00
N ILE A 291 14.12 -7.64 4.08
CA ILE A 291 12.89 -7.14 4.70
C ILE A 291 12.80 -5.65 4.40
N VAL A 292 11.66 -5.16 3.93
CA VAL A 292 11.48 -3.76 3.53
C VAL A 292 10.26 -3.18 4.24
N VAL A 293 10.39 -1.97 4.79
CA VAL A 293 9.29 -1.15 5.29
C VAL A 293 9.00 -0.07 4.26
N LYS A 294 7.84 -0.12 3.63
CA LYS A 294 7.46 0.76 2.52
C LYS A 294 6.17 1.52 2.80
N GLU A 295 6.08 2.73 2.29
CA GLU A 295 4.82 3.47 2.12
C GLU A 295 4.17 3.02 0.81
N SER A 296 2.96 2.48 0.87
CA SER A 296 2.27 1.92 -0.30
C SER A 296 1.90 2.99 -1.33
N ALA A 297 1.58 4.20 -0.88
CA ALA A 297 1.09 5.28 -1.73
C ALA A 297 2.14 5.77 -2.74
N ASN A 298 3.41 5.88 -2.33
CA ASN A 298 4.48 6.49 -3.13
C ASN A 298 5.65 5.52 -3.40
N GLY A 299 5.63 4.29 -2.86
CA GLY A 299 6.71 3.32 -3.00
C GLY A 299 7.99 3.69 -2.24
N LYS A 300 7.95 4.68 -1.34
CA LYS A 300 9.08 5.11 -0.53
C LYS A 300 9.42 4.04 0.50
N ILE A 301 10.68 3.65 0.56
CA ILE A 301 11.24 2.73 1.55
C ILE A 301 11.68 3.56 2.76
N GLN A 302 11.04 3.34 3.91
CA GLN A 302 11.44 3.96 5.17
C GLN A 302 12.69 3.29 5.74
N ASP A 303 12.72 1.95 5.68
CA ASP A 303 13.85 1.17 6.14
C ASP A 303 13.91 -0.20 5.44
N ALA A 304 15.09 -0.81 5.41
CA ALA A 304 15.31 -2.13 4.83
C ALA A 304 16.34 -2.94 5.61
N LEU A 305 16.21 -4.26 5.70
CA LEU A 305 17.24 -5.16 6.23
C LEU A 305 17.66 -6.12 5.13
N LEU A 306 18.88 -5.98 4.62
CA LEU A 306 19.48 -6.94 3.69
C LEU A 306 20.40 -7.88 4.46
N PHE A 307 20.11 -9.18 4.42
CA PHE A 307 20.90 -10.18 5.15
C PHE A 307 21.22 -11.41 4.32
N PHE A 308 22.39 -11.99 4.59
CA PHE A 308 22.84 -13.24 4.01
C PHE A 308 23.17 -14.21 5.13
N ASN A 309 22.38 -15.28 5.23
CA ASN A 309 22.59 -16.30 6.23
C ASN A 309 23.75 -17.20 5.79
N THR A 310 24.85 -17.21 6.54
CA THR A 310 26.04 -18.04 6.29
C THR A 310 25.97 -19.41 6.97
N HIS A 311 24.85 -19.72 7.66
CA HIS A 311 24.68 -20.96 8.40
C HIS A 311 24.89 -22.19 7.52
N VAL A 312 25.89 -22.99 7.87
CA VAL A 312 26.28 -24.21 7.17
C VAL A 312 25.22 -25.29 7.41
N LYS A 313 24.54 -25.72 6.35
CA LYS A 313 23.60 -26.85 6.39
C LYS A 313 24.25 -28.06 5.74
N LYS A 314 24.27 -29.19 6.47
CA LYS A 314 24.80 -30.48 5.96
C LYS A 314 26.23 -30.35 5.39
N GLY A 315 27.09 -29.61 6.07
CA GLY A 315 28.50 -29.44 5.71
C GLY A 315 28.78 -28.52 4.50
N LYS A 316 27.76 -27.86 3.92
CA LYS A 316 27.95 -26.91 2.82
C LYS A 316 27.59 -25.50 3.26
N ALA A 317 28.55 -24.59 3.13
CA ALA A 317 28.29 -23.16 3.27
C ALA A 317 27.42 -22.70 2.09
N PRO A 318 26.42 -21.83 2.33
CA PRO A 318 25.65 -21.23 1.25
C PRO A 318 26.55 -20.33 0.40
N THR A 319 26.29 -20.29 -0.90
CA THR A 319 26.96 -19.38 -1.84
C THR A 319 26.03 -18.22 -2.16
N PHE A 320 26.51 -16.98 -1.99
CA PHE A 320 25.75 -15.81 -2.40
C PHE A 320 25.52 -15.79 -3.92
N ARG A 321 24.26 -15.65 -4.33
CA ARG A 321 23.85 -15.49 -5.74
C ARG A 321 22.58 -14.65 -5.81
N TRP A 322 22.47 -13.81 -6.83
CA TRP A 322 21.21 -13.16 -7.24
C TRP A 322 20.29 -14.18 -7.93
N ALA A 323 19.86 -15.19 -7.18
CA ALA A 323 18.98 -16.24 -7.71
C ALA A 323 17.50 -15.80 -7.81
N PHE A 324 17.16 -14.65 -7.22
CA PHE A 324 15.80 -14.15 -7.09
C PHE A 324 15.73 -12.68 -7.52
N PRO A 325 15.14 -12.38 -8.70
CA PRO A 325 15.06 -11.02 -9.22
C PRO A 325 14.36 -10.03 -8.28
N GLU A 326 13.38 -10.50 -7.50
CA GLU A 326 12.65 -9.63 -6.57
C GLU A 326 13.56 -9.11 -5.44
N ILE A 327 14.46 -9.97 -4.95
CA ILE A 327 15.45 -9.60 -3.92
C ILE A 327 16.47 -8.63 -4.51
N GLU A 328 16.87 -8.83 -5.78
CA GLU A 328 17.73 -7.89 -6.51
C GLU A 328 17.09 -6.51 -6.65
N ALA A 329 15.86 -6.47 -7.15
CA ALA A 329 15.10 -5.23 -7.34
C ALA A 329 14.88 -4.49 -6.01
N ALA A 330 14.46 -5.19 -4.96
CA ALA A 330 14.25 -4.56 -3.65
C ALA A 330 15.55 -4.04 -3.02
N SER A 331 16.66 -4.77 -3.18
CA SER A 331 17.96 -4.32 -2.66
C SER A 331 18.47 -3.09 -3.40
N ARG A 332 18.29 -3.05 -4.73
CA ARG A 332 18.60 -1.89 -5.55
C ARG A 332 17.78 -0.67 -5.13
N LEU A 333 16.47 -0.82 -5.01
CA LEU A 333 15.58 0.27 -4.61
C LEU A 333 15.89 0.80 -3.21
N ALA A 334 16.20 -0.10 -2.25
CA ALA A 334 16.60 0.29 -0.90
C ALA A 334 17.91 1.08 -0.88
N LEU A 335 18.86 0.76 -1.76
CA LEU A 335 20.10 1.51 -1.92
C LEU A 335 19.84 2.88 -2.55
N GLU A 336 19.11 2.93 -3.66
CA GLU A 336 18.81 4.16 -4.42
C GLU A 336 18.02 5.18 -3.58
N GLN A 337 17.12 4.71 -2.72
CA GLN A 337 16.36 5.57 -1.81
C GLN A 337 17.07 5.86 -0.47
N GLY A 338 18.30 5.38 -0.29
CA GLY A 338 19.10 5.63 0.92
C GLY A 338 18.63 4.89 2.18
N ALA A 339 17.69 3.95 2.06
CA ALA A 339 17.23 3.11 3.17
C ALA A 339 18.27 2.05 3.58
N TRP A 340 19.09 1.60 2.63
CA TRP A 340 20.25 0.73 2.88
C TRP A 340 21.55 1.49 2.66
N LEU A 341 22.07 2.08 3.74
CA LEU A 341 23.40 2.70 3.75
C LEU A 341 24.44 1.61 4.01
N SER A 342 25.15 1.20 2.97
CA SER A 342 26.37 0.40 3.11
C SER A 342 27.58 1.29 2.84
N THR A 343 28.80 0.77 3.00
CA THR A 343 30.03 1.42 2.50
C THR A 343 30.06 1.56 0.96
N HIS A 344 29.02 1.10 0.28
CA HIS A 344 28.88 1.07 -1.16
C HIS A 344 27.65 1.89 -1.57
N GLU A 345 27.82 2.73 -2.58
CA GLU A 345 26.82 3.74 -2.99
C GLU A 345 26.09 3.37 -4.29
N HIS A 346 26.54 2.33 -5.00
CA HIS A 346 25.98 1.94 -6.30
C HIS A 346 25.62 0.45 -6.39
N PHE A 347 24.78 0.08 -7.35
CA PHE A 347 24.53 -1.32 -7.68
C PHE A 347 25.59 -1.82 -8.70
N PRO A 348 26.03 -3.10 -8.71
CA PRO A 348 25.55 -4.25 -7.94
C PRO A 348 26.09 -4.36 -6.52
N LEU A 349 25.19 -4.71 -5.60
CA LEU A 349 25.59 -5.15 -4.27
C LEU A 349 26.21 -6.55 -4.33
N ARG A 350 27.21 -6.78 -3.48
CA ARG A 350 27.90 -8.05 -3.27
C ARG A 350 27.53 -8.59 -1.89
N GLU A 351 27.90 -9.84 -1.62
CA GLU A 351 27.68 -10.49 -0.31
C GLU A 351 28.19 -9.66 0.89
N SER A 352 29.29 -8.93 0.74
CA SER A 352 29.87 -8.05 1.78
C SER A 352 28.99 -6.84 2.14
N HIS A 353 28.04 -6.47 1.27
CA HIS A 353 27.12 -5.36 1.53
C HIS A 353 25.84 -5.79 2.24
N PHE A 354 25.63 -7.11 2.40
CA PHE A 354 24.57 -7.69 3.21
C PHE A 354 25.07 -7.92 4.63
N PHE A 355 24.17 -7.93 5.61
CA PHE A 355 24.52 -8.41 6.94
C PHE A 355 24.73 -9.94 6.90
N GLN A 356 25.99 -10.35 6.92
CA GLN A 356 26.37 -11.76 6.96
C GLN A 356 26.22 -12.31 8.38
N CYS A 357 25.46 -13.40 8.54
CA CYS A 357 25.17 -13.95 9.86
C CYS A 357 24.97 -15.46 9.87
N ASP A 358 25.47 -16.13 10.90
CA ASP A 358 25.19 -17.56 11.17
C ASP A 358 23.83 -17.71 11.89
N LEU A 359 22.77 -17.49 11.14
CA LEU A 359 21.42 -17.37 11.67
C LEU A 359 20.78 -18.75 11.89
N THR A 360 20.31 -18.95 13.13
CA THR A 360 19.52 -20.10 13.56
C THR A 360 18.19 -19.62 14.16
N PRO A 361 17.17 -20.48 14.33
CA PRO A 361 15.89 -20.10 14.95
C PRO A 361 15.98 -19.55 16.38
N ALA A 362 17.12 -19.70 17.05
CA ALA A 362 17.35 -19.17 18.40
C ALA A 362 17.81 -17.71 18.42
N LYS A 363 18.26 -17.19 17.28
CA LYS A 363 18.89 -15.87 17.17
C LYS A 363 18.03 -14.91 16.35
N SER A 364 18.19 -13.62 16.61
CA SER A 364 17.63 -12.52 15.84
C SER A 364 18.74 -11.58 15.38
N ILE A 365 18.47 -10.89 14.28
CA ILE A 365 19.29 -9.80 13.77
C ILE A 365 18.76 -8.53 14.43
N ALA A 366 19.60 -7.80 15.16
CA ALA A 366 19.20 -6.58 15.84
C ALA A 366 20.07 -5.40 15.46
N LEU A 367 19.46 -4.22 15.44
CA LEU A 367 20.15 -2.96 15.23
C LEU A 367 21.00 -2.62 16.47
N LYS A 368 22.31 -2.68 16.33
CA LYS A 368 23.30 -2.35 17.37
C LYS A 368 23.56 -0.85 17.44
N ARG A 369 23.64 -0.20 16.27
CA ARG A 369 23.94 1.23 16.12
C ARG A 369 23.14 1.80 14.97
N LYS A 370 22.77 3.08 15.07
CA LYS A 370 22.13 3.79 13.95
C LYS A 370 22.96 3.67 12.67
N ARG A 371 22.28 3.54 11.55
CA ARG A 371 22.91 3.55 10.22
C ARG A 371 23.47 4.93 9.92
N GLY A 372 24.46 4.99 9.05
CA GLY A 372 25.07 6.24 8.62
C GLY A 372 26.03 6.00 7.46
N ALA A 373 26.30 7.03 6.68
CA ALA A 373 27.25 6.97 5.59
C ALA A 373 28.61 6.41 6.07
N GLY A 374 29.20 5.52 5.27
CA GLY A 374 30.47 4.88 5.57
C GLY A 374 30.41 3.76 6.63
N ARG A 375 29.23 3.39 7.15
CA ARG A 375 29.08 2.21 8.03
C ARG A 375 28.73 0.97 7.22
N SER A 376 29.37 -0.14 7.53
CA SER A 376 29.01 -1.43 6.95
C SER A 376 27.77 -2.01 7.64
N ALA A 377 27.12 -2.97 7.00
CA ALA A 377 26.03 -3.72 7.63
C ALA A 377 26.48 -4.40 8.94
N ALA A 378 27.74 -4.86 9.01
CA ALA A 378 28.32 -5.46 10.21
C ALA A 378 28.54 -4.45 11.36
N ASP A 379 28.66 -3.15 11.07
CA ASP A 379 28.75 -2.10 12.09
C ASP A 379 27.38 -1.76 12.70
N CYS A 380 26.33 -1.90 11.89
CA CYS A 380 24.96 -1.52 12.24
C CYS A 380 24.19 -2.65 12.92
N PHE A 381 24.45 -3.90 12.57
CA PHE A 381 23.67 -5.05 13.04
C PHE A 381 24.51 -6.04 13.86
N VAL A 382 23.82 -6.75 14.75
CA VAL A 382 24.38 -7.82 15.54
C VAL A 382 23.43 -9.01 15.55
N LEU A 383 24.00 -10.21 15.64
CA LEU A 383 23.25 -11.42 15.84
C LEU A 383 23.21 -11.74 17.35
N LYS A 384 22.02 -11.81 17.95
CA LYS A 384 21.85 -12.02 19.39
C LYS A 384 20.67 -12.95 19.70
N LYS A 385 20.48 -13.29 20.98
CA LYS A 385 19.21 -13.89 21.44
C LYS A 385 18.11 -12.83 21.34
N ALA A 386 16.91 -13.26 20.99
CA ALA A 386 15.83 -12.30 20.83
C ALA A 386 15.42 -11.61 22.13
N THR A 387 15.22 -10.30 22.05
CA THR A 387 14.83 -9.44 23.18
C THR A 387 13.70 -8.50 22.78
N MET A 388 12.67 -9.05 22.13
CA MET A 388 11.49 -8.33 21.69
C MET A 388 10.92 -7.42 22.80
N GLY A 389 10.56 -6.19 22.44
CA GLY A 389 10.06 -5.14 23.32
C GLY A 389 11.13 -4.45 24.18
N LEU A 390 12.38 -4.92 24.16
CA LEU A 390 13.47 -4.35 24.96
C LEU A 390 14.43 -3.54 24.08
N PRO A 391 14.95 -2.40 24.58
CA PRO A 391 16.09 -1.75 23.95
C PRO A 391 17.20 -2.75 23.63
N ASN A 392 17.77 -2.63 22.43
CA ASN A 392 18.92 -3.43 22.05
C ASN A 392 20.09 -3.03 22.95
N GLN A 393 20.60 -3.98 23.74
CA GLN A 393 21.79 -3.81 24.59
C GLN A 393 23.08 -3.86 23.77
#